data_AF-B4QY61-F1
#
_entry.id   AF-B4QY61-F1
#
_cell.length_a   1.000
_cell.length_b   1.000
_cell.length_c   1.000
_cell.angle_alpha   90.00
_cell.angle_beta   90.00
_cell.angle_gamma   90.00
#
_symmetry.space_group_name_H-M   'P 1'
#
loop_
_entity.id
_entity.type
_entity.pdbx_description
1 polymer ?
#
loop_
_entity_poly.entity_id
_entity_poly.type
_entity_poly.pdbx_seq_one_letter_code
_entity_poly.pdbx_strand_id
1 'polypeptide(L)'
;MGEDEVLNTFESYRSDFDKLFKEREFKPRTSHYMNIAHMDIMDILSKSIHQQMLKKLGEVYSSRSNHTALLVNGLLPLWIVRLFMDTYTLSHSEAVQQIRDQMKYNTYLKALNDEPLSSDLD
;
A
#
# COMPACT_ATOMS: atom_id res chain seq x y z
N MET A 1 -10.26 -7.02 10.30
CA MET A 1 -10.12 -5.62 10.74
C MET A 1 -11.21 -4.78 10.11
N GLY A 2 -11.86 -3.94 10.90
CA GLY A 2 -12.83 -2.95 10.43
C GLY A 2 -12.17 -1.67 9.88
N GLU A 3 -12.96 -0.82 9.23
CA GLU A 3 -12.50 0.46 8.67
C GLU A 3 -11.92 1.38 9.76
N ASP A 4 -12.63 1.58 10.86
CA ASP A 4 -12.18 2.43 11.96
C ASP A 4 -10.88 1.92 12.59
N GLU A 5 -10.74 0.60 12.76
CA GLU A 5 -9.52 -0.02 13.28
C GLU A 5 -8.32 0.30 12.38
N VAL A 6 -8.48 0.15 11.06
CA VAL A 6 -7.43 0.47 10.08
C VAL A 6 -7.07 1.96 10.15
N LEU A 7 -8.06 2.85 10.09
CA LEU A 7 -7.81 4.30 10.05
C LEU A 7 -7.16 4.81 11.34
N ASN A 8 -7.50 4.23 12.49
CA ASN A 8 -6.90 4.58 13.78
C ASN A 8 -5.40 4.24 13.87
N THR A 9 -4.89 3.32 13.04
CA THR A 9 -3.44 3.03 12.99
C THR A 9 -2.61 4.15 12.36
N PHE A 10 -3.25 5.11 11.68
CA PHE A 10 -2.53 6.16 10.96
C PHE A 10 -1.54 6.92 11.84
N GLU A 11 -1.97 7.39 13.01
CA GLU A 11 -1.11 8.18 13.89
C GLU A 11 0.03 7.35 14.47
N SER A 12 -0.20 6.05 14.72
CA SER A 12 0.84 5.12 15.17
C SER A 12 1.96 4.93 14.14
N TYR A 13 1.62 4.99 12.85
CA TYR A 13 2.58 4.81 11.75
C TYR A 13 3.08 6.13 11.15
N ARG A 14 2.58 7.27 11.63
CA ARG A 14 2.83 8.57 11.04
C ARG A 14 4.31 8.92 10.91
N SER A 15 5.14 8.52 11.88
CA SER A 15 6.59 8.74 11.80
C SER A 15 7.22 8.08 10.58
N ASP A 16 6.76 6.88 10.23
CA ASP A 16 7.27 6.13 9.08
C ASP A 16 6.79 6.76 7.77
N PHE A 17 5.53 7.23 7.74
CA PHE A 17 4.99 7.98 6.60
C PHE A 17 5.74 9.29 6.38
N ASP A 18 5.96 10.08 7.43
CA ASP A 18 6.69 11.35 7.37
C ASP A 18 8.13 11.15 6.90
N LYS A 19 8.78 10.07 7.35
CA LYS A 19 10.13 9.69 6.91
C LYS A 19 10.13 9.37 5.42
N LEU A 20 9.27 8.45 4.96
CA LEU A 20 9.20 8.08 3.54
C LEU A 20 8.81 9.28 2.66
N PHE A 21 7.91 10.13 3.13
CA PHE A 21 7.48 11.32 2.41
C PHE A 21 8.66 12.26 2.17
N LYS A 22 9.41 12.64 3.23
CA LYS A 22 10.60 13.49 3.09
C LYS A 22 11.67 12.90 2.19
N GLU A 23 11.89 11.59 2.24
CA GLU A 23 12.85 10.90 1.37
C GLU A 23 12.46 10.93 -0.13
N ARG A 24 11.18 11.18 -0.44
CA ARG A 24 10.61 11.00 -1.77
C ARG A 24 9.91 12.25 -2.33
N GLU A 25 9.66 13.28 -1.53
CA GLU A 25 8.84 14.44 -1.91
C GLU A 25 9.39 15.21 -3.12
N PHE A 26 10.72 15.23 -3.30
CA PHE A 26 11.39 15.85 -4.44
C PHE A 26 11.77 14.87 -5.55
N LYS A 27 11.44 13.58 -5.41
CA LYS A 27 11.75 12.59 -6.44
C LYS A 27 10.69 12.62 -7.55
N PRO A 28 11.10 12.58 -8.82
CA PRO A 28 10.19 12.79 -9.95
C PRO A 28 9.14 11.68 -10.10
N ARG A 29 9.42 10.46 -9.62
CA ARG A 29 8.48 9.33 -9.72
C ARG A 29 8.59 8.39 -8.52
N THR A 30 7.43 7.94 -8.06
CA THR A 30 7.29 6.82 -7.12
C THR A 30 6.40 5.77 -7.80
N SER A 31 7.02 4.63 -8.14
CA SER A 31 6.35 3.50 -8.80
C SER A 31 5.94 2.40 -7.82
N HIS A 32 6.66 2.26 -6.70
CA HIS A 32 6.42 1.22 -5.71
C HIS A 32 7.12 1.52 -4.38
N TYR A 33 6.68 0.85 -3.32
CA TYR A 33 7.36 0.70 -2.04
C TYR A 33 7.86 -0.74 -1.93
N MET A 34 9.19 -0.95 -1.86
CA MET A 34 9.77 -2.31 -1.75
C MET A 34 9.25 -3.32 -2.80
N ASN A 35 9.09 -2.87 -4.05
CA ASN A 35 8.49 -3.62 -5.17
C ASN A 35 7.02 -4.03 -4.97
N ILE A 36 6.30 -3.31 -4.11
CA ILE A 36 4.84 -3.40 -3.94
C ILE A 36 4.24 -2.07 -4.42
N ALA A 37 3.45 -2.12 -5.48
CA ALA A 37 2.67 -0.99 -5.99
C ALA A 37 1.23 -1.05 -5.46
N HIS A 38 0.44 0.00 -5.72
CA HIS A 38 -0.95 0.01 -5.26
C HIS A 38 -1.78 -1.12 -5.88
N MET A 39 -1.58 -1.42 -7.16
CA MET A 39 -2.31 -2.48 -7.87
C MET A 39 -2.15 -3.85 -7.20
N ASP A 40 -0.99 -4.10 -6.59
CA ASP A 40 -0.74 -5.34 -5.86
C ASP A 40 -1.63 -5.43 -4.63
N ILE A 41 -1.78 -4.34 -3.89
CA ILE A 41 -2.46 -4.37 -2.59
C ILE A 41 -3.96 -4.09 -2.67
N MET A 42 -4.51 -3.71 -3.83
CA MET A 42 -5.91 -3.26 -3.97
C MET A 42 -6.95 -4.31 -3.55
N ASP A 43 -6.60 -5.61 -3.62
CA ASP A 43 -7.48 -6.72 -3.27
C ASP A 43 -7.32 -7.20 -1.82
N ILE A 44 -6.39 -6.61 -1.04
CA ILE A 44 -6.14 -7.03 0.36
C ILE A 44 -7.24 -6.53 1.31
N LEU A 45 -7.62 -5.27 1.20
CA LEU A 45 -8.70 -4.68 1.98
C LEU A 45 -9.86 -4.31 1.06
N SER A 46 -11.03 -4.08 1.67
CA SER A 46 -12.20 -3.63 0.92
C SER A 46 -11.93 -2.27 0.25
N LYS A 47 -12.58 -2.05 -0.88
CA LYS A 47 -12.47 -0.80 -1.64
C LYS A 47 -12.78 0.45 -0.80
N SER A 48 -13.73 0.37 0.14
CA SER A 48 -14.07 1.51 1.01
C SER A 48 -12.90 1.88 1.90
N ILE A 49 -12.26 0.88 2.53
CA ILE A 49 -11.13 1.09 3.42
C ILE A 49 -9.96 1.73 2.68
N HIS A 50 -9.61 1.22 1.48
CA HIS A 50 -8.55 1.83 0.66
C HIS A 50 -8.85 3.28 0.28
N GLN A 51 -10.10 3.60 -0.07
CA GLN A 51 -10.49 4.97 -0.39
C GLN A 51 -10.34 5.90 0.81
N GLN A 52 -10.72 5.46 2.01
CA GLN A 52 -10.57 6.25 3.23
C GLN A 52 -9.11 6.42 3.64
N MET A 53 -8.28 5.38 3.50
CA MET A 53 -6.83 5.48 3.72
C MET A 53 -6.20 6.51 2.79
N LEU A 54 -6.52 6.47 1.48
CA LEU A 54 -6.03 7.44 0.51
C LEU A 54 -6.53 8.86 0.81
N LYS A 55 -7.79 9.00 1.21
CA LYS A 55 -8.34 10.30 1.64
C LYS A 55 -7.55 10.85 2.84
N LYS A 56 -7.33 10.04 3.86
CA LYS A 56 -6.54 10.40 5.05
C LYS A 56 -5.10 10.81 4.68
N LEU A 57 -4.45 10.04 3.80
CA LEU A 57 -3.12 10.38 3.28
C LEU A 57 -3.13 11.71 2.51
N GLY A 58 -4.15 11.94 1.68
CA GLY A 58 -4.32 13.17 0.92
C GLY A 58 -4.51 14.39 1.83
N GLU A 59 -5.36 14.28 2.85
CA GLU A 59 -5.58 15.33 3.84
C GLU A 59 -4.28 15.79 4.52
N VAL A 60 -3.37 14.86 4.80
CA VAL A 60 -2.11 15.15 5.52
C VAL A 60 -0.98 15.59 4.60
N TYR A 61 -0.88 15.02 3.40
CA TYR A 61 0.30 15.13 2.55
C TYR A 61 0.07 15.87 1.22
N SER A 62 -1.15 15.97 0.70
CA SER A 62 -1.39 16.60 -0.63
C SER A 62 -1.08 18.10 -0.67
N SER A 63 -1.19 18.81 0.46
CA SER A 63 -0.80 20.23 0.53
C SER A 63 0.73 20.44 0.48
N ARG A 64 1.51 19.37 0.65
CA ARG A 64 2.97 19.40 0.75
C ARG A 64 3.66 18.97 -0.54
N SER A 65 2.94 18.31 -1.45
CA SER A 65 3.48 17.82 -2.72
C SER A 65 2.36 17.46 -3.70
N ASN A 66 2.56 17.75 -4.99
CA ASN A 66 1.65 17.33 -6.07
C ASN A 66 1.80 15.84 -6.44
N HIS A 67 2.56 15.06 -5.68
CA HIS A 67 2.97 13.71 -6.05
C HIS A 67 1.92 12.69 -5.60
N THR A 68 0.76 12.67 -6.25
CA THR A 68 -0.28 11.63 -6.06
C THR A 68 0.30 10.22 -6.13
N ALA A 69 1.28 10.01 -7.03
CA ALA A 69 1.99 8.74 -7.16
C ALA A 69 2.75 8.32 -5.89
N LEU A 70 3.25 9.26 -5.08
CA LEU A 70 3.89 8.94 -3.79
C LEU A 70 2.85 8.47 -2.75
N LEU A 71 1.67 9.08 -2.73
CA LEU A 71 0.59 8.65 -1.84
C LEU A 71 0.13 7.24 -2.21
N VAL A 72 -0.14 7.02 -3.49
CA VAL A 72 -0.71 5.78 -4.01
C VAL A 72 0.31 4.65 -4.04
N ASN A 73 1.51 4.86 -4.60
CA ASN A 73 2.51 3.80 -4.78
C ASN A 73 3.57 3.74 -3.68
N GLY A 74 3.58 4.69 -2.75
CA GLY A 74 4.55 4.75 -1.66
C GLY A 74 3.88 4.55 -0.31
N LEU A 75 3.11 5.55 0.11
CA LEU A 75 2.55 5.60 1.47
C LEU A 75 1.47 4.55 1.70
N LEU A 76 0.56 4.34 0.74
CA LEU A 76 -0.49 3.32 0.88
C LEU A 76 0.10 1.90 1.00
N PRO A 77 1.02 1.45 0.11
CA PRO A 77 1.78 0.20 0.30
C PRO A 77 2.53 0.10 1.62
N LEU A 78 3.20 1.17 2.07
CA LEU A 78 3.85 1.19 3.38
C LEU A 78 2.82 0.96 4.50
N TRP A 79 1.64 1.57 4.42
CA TRP A 79 0.59 1.38 5.41
C TRP A 79 0.13 -0.08 5.46
N ILE A 80 -0.11 -0.72 4.33
CA ILE A 80 -0.46 -2.14 4.28
C ILE A 80 0.66 -3.01 4.88
N VAL A 81 1.93 -2.72 4.59
CA VAL A 81 3.06 -3.44 5.22
C VAL A 81 3.03 -3.30 6.74
N ARG A 82 2.80 -2.09 7.27
CA ARG A 82 2.68 -1.85 8.72
C ARG A 82 1.51 -2.62 9.33
N LEU A 83 0.37 -2.70 8.64
CA LEU A 83 -0.77 -3.50 9.10
C LEU A 83 -0.43 -4.99 9.16
N PHE A 84 0.30 -5.53 8.17
CA PHE A 84 0.75 -6.93 8.20
C PHE A 84 1.71 -7.19 9.36
N MET A 85 2.66 -6.28 9.59
CA MET A 85 3.59 -6.38 10.72
C MET A 85 2.83 -6.49 12.05
N ASP A 86 1.86 -5.60 12.28
CA ASP A 86 1.14 -5.56 13.56
C ASP A 86 0.12 -6.71 13.69
N THR A 87 -0.60 -7.03 12.60
CA THR A 87 -1.63 -8.09 12.61
C THR A 87 -1.05 -9.48 12.82
N TYR A 88 0.10 -9.75 12.18
CA TYR A 88 0.71 -11.07 12.17
C TYR A 88 2.00 -11.16 13.01
N THR A 89 2.35 -10.07 13.72
CA THR A 89 3.58 -9.97 14.53
C THR A 89 4.83 -10.31 13.71
N LEU A 90 4.96 -9.68 12.54
CA LEU A 90 6.04 -9.94 11.59
C LEU A 90 7.09 -8.82 11.63
N SER A 91 8.34 -9.18 11.35
CA SER A 91 9.33 -8.19 10.96
C SER A 91 8.93 -7.51 9.65
N HIS A 92 9.51 -6.35 9.38
CA HIS A 92 9.26 -5.62 8.14
C HIS A 92 9.57 -6.46 6.88
N SER A 93 10.70 -7.19 6.89
CA SER A 93 11.07 -8.07 5.78
C SER A 93 10.11 -9.22 5.58
N GLU A 94 9.59 -9.81 6.66
CA GLU A 94 8.61 -10.90 6.58
C GLU A 94 7.27 -10.41 6.05
N ALA A 95 6.79 -9.25 6.52
CA ALA A 95 5.56 -8.65 6.01
C ALA A 95 5.63 -8.33 4.51
N VAL A 96 6.74 -7.72 4.06
CA VAL A 96 6.98 -7.46 2.62
C VAL A 96 7.00 -8.77 1.83
N GLN A 97 7.69 -9.79 2.34
CA GLN A 97 7.80 -11.07 1.65
C GLN A 97 6.44 -11.77 1.56
N GLN A 98 5.66 -11.79 2.64
CA GLN A 98 4.34 -12.40 2.67
C GLN A 98 3.37 -11.74 1.69
N ILE A 99 3.35 -10.40 1.62
CA ILE A 99 2.52 -9.68 0.63
C ILE A 99 2.92 -10.10 -0.78
N ARG A 100 4.22 -10.15 -1.09
CA ARG A 100 4.70 -10.55 -2.43
C ARG A 100 4.35 -12.00 -2.78
N ASP A 101 4.42 -12.90 -1.80
CA ASP A 101 4.08 -14.30 -2.02
C ASP A 101 2.56 -14.49 -2.20
N GLN A 102 1.75 -13.72 -1.47
CA GLN A 102 0.31 -13.67 -1.70
C GLN A 102 -0.03 -13.16 -3.11
N MET A 103 0.69 -12.16 -3.63
CA MET A 103 0.49 -11.69 -5.01
C MET A 103 0.84 -12.75 -6.04
N LYS A 104 1.99 -13.41 -5.90
CA LYS A 104 2.37 -14.50 -6.81
C LYS A 104 1.34 -15.63 -6.80
N TYR A 105 0.82 -15.96 -5.62
CA TYR A 105 -0.21 -16.97 -5.47
C TYR A 105 -1.51 -16.55 -6.15
N ASN A 106 -1.96 -15.31 -5.98
CA ASN A 106 -3.13 -14.77 -6.66
C ASN A 106 -2.97 -14.79 -8.18
N THR A 107 -1.80 -14.39 -8.71
CA THR A 107 -1.49 -14.47 -10.13
C THR A 107 -1.54 -15.92 -10.64
N TYR A 108 -0.99 -16.86 -9.86
CA TYR A 108 -1.07 -18.28 -10.19
C TYR A 108 -2.52 -18.79 -10.23
N LEU A 109 -3.34 -18.43 -9.24
CA LEU A 109 -4.76 -18.82 -9.22
C LEU A 109 -5.54 -18.23 -10.41
N LYS A 110 -5.30 -16.96 -10.75
CA LYS A 110 -5.91 -16.34 -11.94
C LYS A 110 -5.54 -17.10 -13.21
N ALA A 111 -4.26 -17.45 -13.37
CA ALA A 111 -3.78 -18.23 -14.50
C ALA A 111 -4.38 -19.64 -14.55
N LEU A 112 -4.55 -20.29 -13.40
CA LEU A 112 -5.17 -21.61 -13.31
C LEU A 112 -6.66 -21.58 -13.70
N ASN A 113 -7.34 -20.46 -13.43
CA ASN A 113 -8.77 -20.29 -13.69
C ASN A 113 -9.07 -19.64 -15.07
N ASP A 114 -8.06 -19.50 -15.94
CA ASP A 114 -8.16 -18.78 -17.22
C ASP A 114 -8.70 -17.34 -17.07
N GLU A 115 -8.51 -16.72 -15.90
CA GLU A 115 -8.82 -15.31 -15.70
C GLU A 115 -7.74 -14.45 -16.35
N PRO A 116 -8.10 -13.28 -16.92
CA PRO A 116 -7.10 -12.35 -17.42
C PRO A 116 -6.12 -11.99 -16.29
N LEU A 117 -4.85 -12.37 -16.46
CA LEU A 117 -3.76 -11.77 -15.70
C LEU A 117 -3.80 -10.30 -16.09
N SER A 118 -4.02 -9.41 -15.11
CA SER A 118 -4.33 -7.98 -15.29
C SER A 118 -3.77 -7.44 -16.59
N SER A 119 -4.63 -6.92 -17.48
CA SER A 119 -4.19 -6.41 -18.78
C SER A 119 -3.07 -5.40 -18.57
N ASP A 120 -1.89 -5.69 -19.10
CA ASP A 120 -0.74 -4.77 -19.14
C ASP A 120 -1.01 -3.50 -19.99
N LEU A 121 -2.28 -3.21 -20.32
CA LEU A 121 -2.72 -2.14 -21.18
C LEU A 121 -4.11 -1.67 -20.73
N ASP A 122 -4.13 -0.55 -20.01
CA ASP A 122 -5.06 0.58 -20.18
C ASP A 122 -4.42 1.86 -19.59
#